data_AF-A0A3D4JWH5-F1
#
_entry.id   AF-A0A3D4JWH5-F1
#
_cell.length_a   1.000
_cell.length_b   1.000
_cell.length_c   1.000
_cell.angle_alpha   90.00
_cell.angle_beta   90.00
_cell.angle_gamma   90.00
#
_symmetry.space_group_name_H-M   'P 1'
#
loop_
_entity.id
_entity.type
_entity.pdbx_description
1 polymer ?
#
loop_
_entity_poly.entity_id
_entity_poly.type
_entity_poly.pdbx_seq_one_letter_code
_entity_poly.pdbx_strand_id
1 'polypeptide(L)'
;IWINIPNYGILRTTVDANFNAVNRQIFPDSNFKGNLPHLYKIKEKIKIFTSSEQYDFNHQNNKFFPASEKVQLPVINGKLPGFYIPQKLSAEYNFFPIYNGFALEKLNFQDKNRFSSRLIFTKAQMFNNMGNFDLEENQKLPYRFNNLRFIFSLPNEEGVEYQYFLDGFSKDWSVWNSENKIEFLGLKEGTYSFLVKAKIGNQISDVKTFTFRINPPWYRSLYSYAAYLLMIAGFFYFLKKYQENKLKKQKLELLKKEQNALREQAEKHRQEMFLEKQKQLENEKNNLKEEIKNKTIELATKAKEDEDKNRLLSTINEKILEIENNPNISKIRLGEIRRTLKTYLETDDHTFEIQMDELHQEFFKAMRKKFPNLSIYDLRLCAYLKIGLNSKEMADIFQVLPSSINVSRSRLRKKLGLKPEDDLFDFLNNFE
;
A
#
# COMPACT_ATOMS: atom_id res chain seq x y z
N ILE A 1 -13.97 114.57 -5.30
CA ILE A 1 -14.72 113.50 -4.61
C ILE A 1 -15.75 112.92 -5.57
N TRP A 2 -15.87 111.60 -5.57
CA TRP A 2 -16.91 110.86 -6.30
C TRP A 2 -17.75 110.09 -5.29
N ILE A 3 -19.07 110.20 -5.41
CA ILE A 3 -20.02 109.62 -4.45
C ILE A 3 -21.06 108.87 -5.27
N ASN A 4 -21.28 107.60 -4.93
CA ASN A 4 -22.43 106.86 -5.43
C ASN A 4 -23.64 107.22 -4.55
N ILE A 5 -24.71 107.73 -5.14
CA ILE A 5 -25.97 108.03 -4.45
C ILE A 5 -26.95 106.91 -4.82
N PRO A 6 -27.24 105.99 -3.89
CA PRO A 6 -28.11 104.85 -4.18
C PRO A 6 -29.45 105.29 -4.77
N ASN A 7 -29.85 104.65 -5.88
CA ASN A 7 -31.11 104.90 -6.60
C ASN A 7 -31.24 106.28 -7.25
N TYR A 8 -30.15 107.06 -7.34
CA TYR A 8 -30.20 108.41 -7.89
C TYR A 8 -29.14 108.64 -8.97
N GLY A 9 -27.90 108.18 -8.75
CA GLY A 9 -26.81 108.43 -9.68
C GLY A 9 -25.47 108.58 -9.00
N ILE A 10 -24.53 109.13 -9.76
CA ILE A 10 -23.18 109.42 -9.28
C ILE A 10 -22.98 110.92 -9.19
N LEU A 11 -22.49 111.39 -8.05
CA LEU A 11 -22.13 112.77 -7.80
C LEU A 11 -20.61 112.93 -7.85
N ARG A 12 -20.15 113.86 -8.68
CA ARG A 12 -18.79 114.39 -8.63
C ARG A 12 -18.82 115.78 -8.02
N THR A 13 -17.95 116.05 -7.06
CA THR A 13 -17.82 117.37 -6.43
C THR A 13 -16.38 117.62 -6.01
N THR A 14 -15.96 118.88 -5.96
CA THR A 14 -14.72 119.30 -5.31
C THR A 14 -15.04 119.93 -3.97
N VAL A 15 -14.04 120.04 -3.10
CA VAL A 15 -14.21 120.56 -1.76
C VAL A 15 -13.38 121.83 -1.61
N ASP A 16 -13.96 122.89 -1.07
CA ASP A 16 -13.24 124.14 -0.80
C ASP A 16 -12.38 124.07 0.49
N ALA A 17 -11.67 125.15 0.82
CA ALA A 17 -10.82 125.21 2.02
C ALA A 17 -11.59 125.03 3.34
N ASN A 18 -12.91 125.21 3.34
CA ASN A 18 -13.80 125.06 4.49
C ASN A 18 -14.55 123.72 4.48
N PHE A 19 -14.12 122.78 3.65
CA PHE A 19 -14.75 121.47 3.48
C PHE A 19 -16.16 121.48 2.85
N ASN A 20 -16.59 122.57 2.20
CA ASN A 20 -17.88 122.62 1.52
C ASN A 20 -17.81 122.00 0.11
N ALA A 21 -18.85 121.24 -0.24
CA ALA A 21 -18.98 120.64 -1.57
C ALA A 21 -19.36 121.69 -2.63
N VAL A 22 -18.41 122.02 -3.49
CA VAL A 22 -18.51 122.96 -4.63
C VAL A 22 -18.38 122.22 -5.96
N ASN A 23 -18.77 122.86 -7.08
CA ASN A 23 -18.71 122.29 -8.44
C ASN A 23 -19.37 120.91 -8.57
N ARG A 24 -20.64 120.81 -8.12
CA ARG A 24 -21.40 119.55 -8.11
C ARG A 24 -21.83 119.19 -9.53
N GLN A 25 -21.50 117.98 -9.96
CA GLN A 25 -21.95 117.39 -11.22
C GLN A 25 -22.61 116.05 -10.93
N ILE A 26 -23.87 115.91 -11.35
CA ILE A 26 -24.68 114.72 -11.11
C ILE A 26 -24.83 113.96 -12.42
N PHE A 27 -24.62 112.65 -12.35
CA PHE A 27 -24.84 111.69 -13.42
C PHE A 27 -25.99 110.76 -13.00
N PRO A 28 -27.24 111.03 -13.43
CA PRO A 28 -28.39 110.24 -13.01
C PRO A 28 -28.30 108.78 -13.46
N ASP A 29 -28.92 107.87 -12.70
CA ASP A 29 -28.96 106.44 -13.04
C ASP A 29 -29.50 106.17 -14.45
N SER A 30 -30.44 107.00 -14.92
CA SER A 30 -31.02 106.93 -16.27
C SER A 30 -30.00 107.07 -17.41
N ASN A 31 -28.80 107.59 -17.13
CA ASN A 31 -27.75 107.74 -18.12
C ASN A 31 -27.01 106.42 -18.40
N PHE A 32 -27.25 105.38 -17.60
CA PHE A 32 -26.57 104.09 -17.68
C PHE A 32 -27.56 102.98 -18.04
N LYS A 33 -27.17 102.09 -18.95
CA LYS A 33 -27.92 100.87 -19.26
C LYS A 33 -27.63 99.81 -18.21
N GLY A 34 -28.69 99.10 -17.81
CA GLY A 34 -28.65 98.15 -16.72
C GLY A 34 -28.97 98.82 -15.40
N ASN A 35 -29.17 98.00 -14.38
CA ASN A 35 -29.57 98.49 -13.08
C ASN A 35 -28.32 98.82 -12.26
N LEU A 36 -28.45 99.79 -11.35
CA LEU A 36 -27.57 99.98 -10.20
C LEU A 36 -26.13 100.36 -10.56
N PRO A 37 -25.92 101.52 -11.20
CA PRO A 37 -24.57 101.98 -11.51
C PRO A 37 -23.76 102.16 -10.22
N HIS A 38 -22.60 101.54 -10.18
CA HIS A 38 -21.68 101.65 -9.05
C HIS A 38 -20.32 102.17 -9.50
N LEU A 39 -19.84 103.21 -8.82
CA LEU A 39 -18.53 103.82 -9.09
C LEU A 39 -17.40 102.91 -8.60
N TYR A 40 -16.36 102.79 -9.42
CA TYR A 40 -15.19 101.99 -9.13
C TYR A 40 -13.93 102.72 -9.56
N LYS A 41 -12.89 102.70 -8.72
CA LYS A 41 -11.57 103.27 -9.06
C LYS A 41 -10.58 102.14 -9.29
N ILE A 42 -10.25 101.86 -10.55
CA ILE A 42 -9.17 100.94 -10.91
C ILE A 42 -7.96 101.77 -11.30
N LYS A 43 -6.90 101.68 -10.48
CA LYS A 43 -5.71 102.54 -10.60
C LYS A 43 -6.13 104.02 -10.55
N GLU A 44 -5.96 104.76 -11.64
CA GLU A 44 -6.35 106.18 -11.75
C GLU A 44 -7.62 106.41 -12.57
N LYS A 45 -8.21 105.36 -13.16
CA LYS A 45 -9.42 105.47 -13.98
C LYS A 45 -10.69 105.31 -13.13
N ILE A 46 -11.66 106.19 -13.36
CA ILE A 46 -13.01 106.08 -12.79
C ILE A 46 -13.88 105.30 -13.75
N LYS A 47 -14.42 104.16 -13.29
CA LYS A 47 -15.34 103.31 -14.03
C LYS A 47 -16.68 103.23 -13.32
N ILE A 48 -17.72 102.89 -14.08
CA ILE A 48 -19.03 102.50 -13.53
C ILE A 48 -19.35 101.10 -14.01
N PHE A 49 -19.84 100.28 -13.09
CA PHE A 49 -20.35 98.94 -13.38
C PHE A 49 -21.87 98.95 -13.15
N THR A 50 -22.63 98.47 -14.13
CA THR A 50 -24.07 98.18 -13.99
C THR A 50 -24.29 96.67 -14.07
N SER A 51 -25.54 96.23 -13.93
CA SER A 51 -25.90 94.82 -14.11
C SER A 51 -25.62 94.27 -15.53
N SER A 52 -25.43 95.13 -16.53
CA SER A 52 -25.30 94.72 -17.94
C SER A 52 -24.09 95.31 -18.67
N GLU A 53 -23.63 96.50 -18.27
CA GLU A 53 -22.60 97.26 -18.98
C GLU A 53 -21.55 97.85 -18.03
N GLN A 54 -20.43 98.28 -18.61
CA GLN A 54 -19.38 99.02 -17.91
C GLN A 54 -19.14 100.32 -18.65
N TYR A 55 -18.83 101.38 -17.91
CA TYR A 55 -18.58 102.72 -18.45
C TYR A 55 -17.24 103.26 -17.96
N ASP A 56 -16.51 103.95 -18.85
CA ASP A 56 -15.30 104.69 -18.53
C ASP A 56 -15.61 106.19 -18.44
N PHE A 57 -15.06 106.86 -17.43
CA PHE A 57 -15.15 108.32 -17.32
C PHE A 57 -14.14 108.99 -18.26
N ASN A 58 -14.64 109.85 -19.15
CA ASN A 58 -13.79 110.69 -20.00
C ASN A 58 -13.62 112.07 -19.34
N HIS A 59 -12.38 112.38 -18.98
CA HIS A 59 -12.01 113.63 -18.29
C HIS A 59 -12.08 114.87 -19.19
N GLN A 60 -12.00 114.74 -20.52
CA GLN A 60 -12.02 115.89 -21.45
C GLN A 60 -13.42 116.47 -21.61
N ASN A 61 -14.43 115.61 -21.67
CA ASN A 61 -15.83 116.01 -21.90
C ASN A 61 -16.73 115.81 -20.67
N ASN A 62 -16.15 115.40 -19.54
CA ASN A 62 -16.83 115.14 -18.27
C ASN A 62 -18.06 114.23 -18.41
N LYS A 63 -17.99 113.18 -19.24
CA LYS A 63 -19.08 112.21 -19.46
C LYS A 63 -18.59 110.77 -19.35
N PHE A 64 -19.53 109.87 -19.06
CA PHE A 64 -19.30 108.44 -19.09
C PHE A 64 -19.65 107.87 -20.46
N PHE A 65 -18.82 106.94 -20.96
CA PHE A 65 -19.05 106.22 -22.21
C PHE A 65 -18.91 104.73 -21.97
N PRO A 66 -19.64 103.87 -22.72
CA PRO A 66 -19.44 102.42 -22.63
C PRO A 66 -17.96 102.06 -22.77
N ALA A 67 -17.45 101.29 -21.81
CA ALA A 67 -16.05 100.92 -21.73
C ALA A 67 -15.69 100.04 -22.93
N SER A 68 -14.67 100.45 -23.69
CA SER A 68 -14.16 99.68 -24.84
C SER A 68 -13.53 98.36 -24.39
N GLU A 69 -13.00 98.33 -23.17
CA GLU A 69 -12.42 97.15 -22.52
C GLU A 69 -13.22 96.83 -21.24
N LYS A 70 -14.00 95.75 -21.30
CA LYS A 70 -14.78 95.26 -20.15
C LYS A 70 -13.85 94.51 -19.20
N VAL A 71 -13.80 94.95 -17.95
CA VAL A 71 -13.12 94.23 -16.86
C VAL A 71 -13.90 92.95 -16.59
N GLN A 72 -13.29 91.80 -16.84
CA GLN A 72 -13.88 90.51 -16.49
C GLN A 72 -13.82 90.34 -14.97
N LEU A 73 -14.99 90.21 -14.34
CA LEU A 73 -15.08 89.81 -12.94
C LEU A 73 -15.13 88.28 -12.86
N PRO A 74 -14.54 87.65 -11.82
CA PRO A 74 -14.60 86.20 -11.66
C PRO A 74 -16.05 85.71 -11.57
N VAL A 75 -16.33 84.61 -12.26
CA VAL A 75 -17.63 83.94 -12.27
C VAL A 75 -17.68 83.00 -11.07
N ILE A 76 -18.55 83.29 -10.10
CA ILE A 76 -18.72 82.48 -8.88
C ILE A 76 -20.10 81.82 -8.91
N ASN A 77 -20.14 80.50 -8.73
CA ASN A 77 -21.39 79.75 -8.62
C ASN A 77 -22.18 80.21 -7.38
N GLY A 78 -23.49 80.42 -7.54
CA GLY A 78 -24.35 80.90 -6.45
C GLY A 78 -24.16 82.38 -6.07
N LYS A 79 -23.45 83.15 -6.91
CA LYS A 79 -23.33 84.60 -6.75
C LYS A 79 -24.72 85.24 -6.78
N LEU A 80 -25.01 86.05 -5.77
CA LEU A 80 -26.26 86.80 -5.72
C LEU A 80 -26.33 87.76 -6.93
N PRO A 81 -27.43 87.77 -7.71
CA PRO A 81 -27.60 88.73 -8.79
C PRO A 81 -27.66 90.16 -8.21
N GLY A 82 -26.99 91.12 -8.85
CA GLY A 82 -26.93 92.52 -8.38
C GLY A 82 -25.69 92.87 -7.54
N PHE A 83 -25.80 93.94 -6.73
CA PHE A 83 -24.77 94.76 -6.02
C PHE A 83 -23.62 94.08 -5.27
N TYR A 84 -23.55 92.76 -5.25
CA TYR A 84 -22.59 91.99 -4.47
C TYR A 84 -21.28 91.85 -5.23
N ILE A 85 -20.60 92.99 -5.36
CA ILE A 85 -19.26 93.15 -5.94
C ILE A 85 -18.22 92.66 -4.90
N PRO A 86 -17.08 92.10 -5.33
CA PRO A 86 -16.02 91.76 -4.39
C PRO A 86 -15.58 92.96 -3.55
N GLN A 87 -15.64 92.82 -2.23
CA GLN A 87 -15.03 93.79 -1.34
C GLN A 87 -13.59 93.35 -1.07
N LYS A 88 -12.63 94.24 -1.33
CA LYS A 88 -11.24 93.95 -0.99
C LYS A 88 -11.09 93.94 0.53
N LEU A 89 -10.87 92.77 1.11
CA LEU A 89 -10.69 92.61 2.55
C LEU A 89 -9.25 92.91 2.95
N SER A 90 -8.28 92.50 2.12
CA SER A 90 -6.86 92.76 2.33
C SER A 90 -6.10 92.86 1.01
N ALA A 91 -4.78 93.04 1.06
CA ALA A 91 -3.93 92.98 -0.13
C ALA A 91 -4.01 91.61 -0.84
N GLU A 92 -4.38 90.53 -0.13
CA GLU A 92 -4.37 89.16 -0.63
C GLU A 92 -5.75 88.58 -0.91
N TYR A 93 -6.80 89.11 -0.28
CA TYR A 93 -8.13 88.51 -0.31
C TYR A 93 -9.22 89.48 -0.77
N ASN A 94 -10.08 88.98 -1.65
CA ASN A 94 -11.38 89.57 -1.98
C ASN A 94 -12.49 88.74 -1.32
N PHE A 95 -13.53 89.45 -0.89
CA PHE A 95 -14.72 88.89 -0.27
C PHE A 95 -15.91 88.97 -1.23
N PHE A 96 -16.62 87.87 -1.44
CA PHE A 96 -17.79 87.80 -2.31
C PHE A 96 -19.04 87.36 -1.54
N PRO A 97 -20.13 88.13 -1.57
CA PRO A 97 -21.42 87.69 -1.05
C PRO A 97 -22.04 86.65 -2.00
N ILE A 98 -22.45 85.49 -1.46
CA ILE A 98 -23.15 84.43 -2.20
C ILE A 98 -24.45 84.08 -1.48
N TYR A 99 -25.38 83.40 -2.17
CA TYR A 99 -26.74 83.17 -1.67
C TYR A 99 -26.78 82.51 -0.27
N ASN A 100 -25.79 81.68 0.06
CA ASN A 100 -25.69 80.92 1.31
C ASN A 100 -24.51 81.32 2.20
N GLY A 101 -23.99 82.56 2.06
CA GLY A 101 -22.92 83.07 2.92
C GLY A 101 -21.94 83.95 2.15
N PHE A 102 -20.66 83.58 2.19
CA PHE A 102 -19.62 84.32 1.50
C PHE A 102 -18.56 83.39 0.90
N ALA A 103 -17.90 83.85 -0.15
CA ALA A 103 -16.72 83.24 -0.73
C ALA A 103 -15.51 84.17 -0.57
N LEU A 104 -14.33 83.59 -0.40
CA LEU A 104 -13.07 84.32 -0.36
C LEU A 104 -12.23 83.94 -1.59
N GLU A 105 -11.86 84.94 -2.38
CA GLU A 105 -10.91 84.79 -3.47
C GLU A 105 -9.54 85.25 -3.01
N LYS A 106 -8.52 84.43 -3.25
CA LYS A 106 -7.13 84.81 -3.04
C LYS A 106 -6.54 85.36 -4.34
N LEU A 107 -6.27 86.68 -4.37
CA LEU A 107 -5.88 87.45 -5.56
C LEU A 107 -4.59 86.98 -6.25
N ASN A 108 -3.68 86.34 -5.49
CA ASN A 108 -2.42 85.79 -5.99
C ASN A 108 -2.33 84.27 -5.83
N PHE A 109 -3.46 83.56 -5.94
CA PHE A 109 -3.43 82.11 -6.01
C PHE A 109 -2.82 81.67 -7.34
N GLN A 110 -1.52 81.41 -7.34
CA GLN A 110 -0.93 80.60 -8.40
C GLN A 110 -1.36 79.16 -8.14
N ASP A 111 -2.12 78.58 -9.06
CA ASP A 111 -2.26 77.14 -9.19
C ASP A 111 -0.84 76.58 -9.29
N LYS A 112 -0.33 76.03 -8.18
CA LYS A 112 0.83 75.17 -8.29
C LYS A 112 0.31 73.99 -9.10
N ASN A 113 0.89 73.77 -10.28
CA ASN A 113 0.79 72.57 -11.13
C ASN A 113 1.24 71.29 -10.37
N ARG A 114 0.66 71.05 -9.21
CA ARG A 114 0.90 69.93 -8.31
C ARG A 114 -0.49 69.52 -7.85
N PHE A 115 -0.78 68.23 -7.94
CA PHE A 115 -1.94 67.64 -7.31
C PHE A 115 -2.16 68.24 -5.92
N SER A 116 -3.38 68.68 -5.64
CA SER A 116 -3.73 69.26 -4.35
C SER A 116 -3.58 68.23 -3.22
N SER A 117 -3.57 66.95 -3.57
CA SER A 117 -3.46 65.80 -2.67
C SER A 117 -2.43 64.77 -3.16
N ARG A 118 -2.06 63.84 -2.26
CA ARG A 118 -1.20 62.70 -2.60
C ARG A 118 -2.06 61.46 -2.82
N LEU A 119 -1.63 60.61 -3.75
CA LEU A 119 -2.25 59.31 -3.98
C LEU A 119 -2.09 58.43 -2.73
N ILE A 120 -3.21 57.91 -2.23
CA ILE A 120 -3.26 57.07 -1.03
C ILE A 120 -3.98 55.75 -1.33
N PHE A 121 -3.59 54.70 -0.61
CA PHE A 121 -4.41 53.49 -0.48
C PHE A 121 -5.44 53.75 0.60
N THR A 122 -6.72 53.75 0.24
CA THR A 122 -7.81 53.90 1.20
C THR A 122 -8.10 52.59 1.90
N LYS A 123 -7.93 51.46 1.21
CA LYS A 123 -8.09 50.12 1.78
C LYS A 123 -7.26 49.08 1.03
N ALA A 124 -6.58 48.23 1.78
CA ALA A 124 -6.01 46.99 1.28
C ALA A 124 -6.63 45.85 2.11
N GLN A 125 -7.17 44.82 1.46
CA GLN A 125 -7.81 43.71 2.17
C GLN A 125 -7.64 42.37 1.46
N MET A 126 -7.51 41.32 2.26
CA MET A 126 -7.74 39.95 1.83
C MET A 126 -9.26 39.76 1.72
N PHE A 127 -9.77 39.37 0.55
CA PHE A 127 -11.22 39.24 0.33
C PHE A 127 -11.55 37.87 -0.28
N ASN A 128 -12.79 37.40 -0.12
CA ASN A 128 -13.26 36.16 -0.75
C ASN A 128 -12.34 34.94 -0.51
N ASN A 129 -11.77 34.85 0.69
CA ASN A 129 -10.97 33.71 1.16
C ASN A 129 -11.76 32.97 2.26
N MET A 130 -11.82 33.55 3.47
CA MET A 130 -12.63 33.10 4.62
C MET A 130 -13.38 34.24 5.30
N GLY A 131 -13.32 35.43 4.71
CA GLY A 131 -13.73 36.70 5.29
C GLY A 131 -12.97 37.85 4.64
N ASN A 132 -13.31 39.08 5.03
CA ASN A 132 -12.61 40.28 4.60
C ASN A 132 -11.74 40.75 5.76
N PHE A 133 -10.42 40.73 5.58
CA PHE A 133 -9.44 41.13 6.59
C PHE A 133 -8.55 42.23 6.02
N ASP A 134 -8.26 43.25 6.82
CA ASP A 134 -7.37 44.32 6.39
C ASP A 134 -5.94 43.79 6.21
N LEU A 135 -5.27 44.31 5.18
CA LEU A 135 -3.90 43.96 4.80
C LEU A 135 -2.98 45.11 5.17
N GLU A 136 -1.94 44.80 5.95
CA GLU A 136 -0.89 45.75 6.32
C GLU A 136 0.29 45.71 5.34
N GLU A 137 1.01 46.82 5.24
CA GLU A 137 2.18 46.93 4.37
C GLU A 137 3.32 46.03 4.90
N ASN A 138 4.00 45.31 4.01
CA ASN A 138 5.01 44.29 4.31
C ASN A 138 4.51 43.06 5.09
N GLN A 139 3.19 42.85 5.19
CA GLN A 139 2.64 41.69 5.87
C GLN A 139 2.91 40.38 5.11
N LYS A 140 3.18 39.31 5.88
CA LYS A 140 3.29 37.94 5.36
C LYS A 140 1.96 37.22 5.46
N LEU A 141 1.42 36.83 4.32
CA LEU A 141 0.12 36.21 4.15
C LEU A 141 0.26 34.68 4.05
N PRO A 142 -0.55 33.91 4.80
CA PRO A 142 -0.76 32.49 4.50
C PRO A 142 -1.31 32.28 3.08
N TYR A 143 -0.92 31.19 2.41
CA TYR A 143 -1.35 30.87 1.04
C TYR A 143 -2.87 30.89 0.81
N ARG A 144 -3.65 30.55 1.85
CA ARG A 144 -5.13 30.57 1.81
C ARG A 144 -5.73 31.96 1.65
N PHE A 145 -4.95 33.03 1.82
CA PHE A 145 -5.39 34.42 1.71
C PHE A 145 -4.77 35.09 0.47
N ASN A 146 -4.97 34.47 -0.69
CA ASN A 146 -4.34 34.88 -1.95
C ASN A 146 -5.24 35.70 -2.89
N ASN A 147 -6.49 35.94 -2.50
CA ASN A 147 -7.36 36.91 -3.14
C ASN A 147 -7.24 38.26 -2.41
N LEU A 148 -6.77 39.29 -3.10
CA LEU A 148 -6.48 40.61 -2.55
C LEU A 148 -7.22 41.71 -3.31
N ARG A 149 -7.71 42.70 -2.57
CA ARG A 149 -8.39 43.87 -3.11
C ARG A 149 -7.73 45.13 -2.60
N PHE A 150 -7.44 46.04 -3.52
CA PHE A 150 -6.91 47.37 -3.23
C PHE A 150 -7.92 48.43 -3.67
N ILE A 151 -8.10 49.42 -2.81
CA ILE A 151 -8.86 50.64 -3.09
C ILE A 151 -7.89 51.79 -2.86
N PHE A 152 -7.79 52.66 -3.84
CA PHE A 152 -6.92 53.82 -3.84
C PHE A 152 -7.73 55.06 -4.23
N SER A 153 -7.21 56.23 -3.92
CA SER A 153 -7.84 57.48 -4.33
C SER A 153 -6.85 58.61 -4.32
N LEU A 154 -7.07 59.58 -5.19
CA LEU A 154 -6.50 60.90 -5.12
C LEU A 154 -7.58 61.86 -4.57
N PRO A 155 -7.55 62.21 -3.27
CA PRO A 155 -8.64 62.98 -2.64
C PRO A 155 -8.80 64.37 -3.24
N ASN A 156 -10.02 64.92 -3.22
CA ASN A 156 -10.35 66.28 -3.66
C ASN A 156 -10.07 66.59 -5.14
N GLU A 157 -9.88 65.56 -5.96
CA GLU A 157 -9.63 65.69 -7.40
C GLU A 157 -10.75 64.99 -8.18
N GLU A 158 -11.23 65.62 -9.25
CA GLU A 158 -12.24 65.05 -10.16
C GLU A 158 -11.61 64.61 -11.48
N GLY A 159 -12.25 63.69 -12.20
CA GLY A 159 -11.76 63.22 -13.50
C GLY A 159 -10.42 62.46 -13.45
N VAL A 160 -10.11 61.82 -12.32
CA VAL A 160 -8.87 61.07 -12.11
C VAL A 160 -8.92 59.72 -12.83
N GLU A 161 -7.88 59.42 -13.60
CA GLU A 161 -7.62 58.09 -14.14
C GLU A 161 -6.48 57.43 -13.38
N TYR A 162 -6.54 56.11 -13.20
CA TYR A 162 -5.53 55.32 -12.51
C TYR A 162 -4.91 54.30 -13.45
N GLN A 163 -3.62 54.06 -13.24
CA GLN A 163 -2.87 52.98 -13.85
C GLN A 163 -2.19 52.18 -12.75
N TYR A 164 -2.25 50.86 -12.82
CA TYR A 164 -1.70 49.97 -11.81
C TYR A 164 -0.85 48.87 -12.42
N PHE A 165 0.07 48.34 -11.62
CA PHE A 165 0.97 47.27 -11.98
C PHE A 165 1.26 46.42 -10.74
N LEU A 166 1.19 45.10 -10.87
CA LEU A 166 1.54 44.17 -9.79
C LEU A 166 2.81 43.42 -10.16
N ASP A 167 3.94 43.83 -9.57
CA ASP A 167 5.22 43.17 -9.76
C ASP A 167 5.15 41.74 -9.21
N GLY A 168 5.58 40.77 -10.02
CA GLY A 168 5.44 39.33 -9.77
C GLY A 168 4.14 38.69 -10.29
N PHE A 169 3.23 39.45 -10.89
CA PHE A 169 1.97 38.94 -11.48
C PHE A 169 1.68 39.49 -12.88
N SER A 170 1.75 40.81 -13.04
CA SER A 170 1.49 41.51 -14.29
C SER A 170 2.78 41.63 -15.12
N LYS A 171 2.67 41.61 -16.47
CA LYS A 171 3.81 41.87 -17.38
C LYS A 171 3.99 43.36 -17.67
N ASP A 172 2.89 44.06 -17.89
CA ASP A 172 2.84 45.48 -18.23
C ASP A 172 1.87 46.21 -17.30
N TRP A 173 1.97 47.55 -17.27
CA TRP A 173 0.99 48.42 -16.61
C TRP A 173 -0.40 48.25 -17.22
N SER A 174 -1.45 48.40 -16.40
CA SER A 174 -2.83 48.39 -16.86
C SER A 174 -3.12 49.50 -17.88
N VAL A 175 -4.27 49.47 -18.54
CA VAL A 175 -4.79 50.68 -19.20
C VAL A 175 -5.21 51.71 -18.16
N TRP A 176 -5.25 52.98 -18.56
CA TRP A 176 -5.84 54.05 -17.73
C TRP A 176 -7.34 53.82 -17.58
N ASN A 177 -7.83 53.86 -16.34
CA ASN A 177 -9.25 53.69 -16.02
C ASN A 177 -9.63 54.61 -14.84
N SER A 178 -10.84 55.15 -14.82
CA SER A 178 -11.37 55.92 -13.70
C SER A 178 -11.75 55.07 -12.47
N GLU A 179 -11.79 53.75 -12.59
CA GLU A 179 -12.02 52.87 -11.44
C GLU A 179 -10.87 52.95 -10.43
N ASN A 180 -11.23 53.16 -9.18
CA ASN A 180 -10.30 53.36 -8.07
C ASN A 180 -10.13 52.09 -7.20
N LYS A 181 -10.54 50.95 -7.74
CA LYS A 181 -10.60 49.65 -7.08
C LYS A 181 -10.07 48.58 -8.02
N ILE A 182 -9.24 47.69 -7.50
CA ILE A 182 -8.75 46.50 -8.23
C ILE A 182 -8.76 45.26 -7.36
N GLU A 183 -8.95 44.12 -8.00
CA GLU A 183 -9.00 42.80 -7.37
C GLU A 183 -8.02 41.86 -8.08
N PHE A 184 -7.16 41.22 -7.30
CA PHE A 184 -6.26 40.16 -7.75
C PHE A 184 -6.71 38.83 -7.14
N LEU A 185 -6.90 37.84 -8.01
CA LEU A 185 -7.40 36.52 -7.61
C LEU A 185 -6.31 35.47 -7.77
N GLY A 186 -6.26 34.53 -6.83
CA GLY A 186 -5.45 33.32 -6.96
C GLY A 186 -3.95 33.59 -7.03
N LEU A 187 -3.45 34.61 -6.34
CA LEU A 187 -2.01 34.91 -6.35
C LEU A 187 -1.20 33.69 -5.84
N LYS A 188 -0.05 33.46 -6.46
CA LYS A 188 0.83 32.35 -6.11
C LYS A 188 1.71 32.73 -4.91
N GLU A 189 2.47 31.77 -4.40
CA GLU A 189 3.48 32.07 -3.40
C GLU A 189 4.58 32.96 -3.99
N GLY A 190 4.97 34.01 -3.26
CA GLY A 190 5.89 35.01 -3.79
C GLY A 190 5.86 36.32 -3.02
N THR A 191 6.81 37.19 -3.34
CA THR A 191 6.82 38.58 -2.88
C THR A 191 6.25 39.44 -4.00
N TYR A 192 5.34 40.34 -3.66
CA TYR A 192 4.65 41.20 -4.61
C TYR A 192 4.78 42.66 -4.20
N SER A 193 4.86 43.52 -5.22
CA SER A 193 4.79 44.97 -5.05
C SER A 193 3.67 45.51 -5.91
N PHE A 194 2.61 46.00 -5.30
CA PHE A 194 1.52 46.66 -6.00
C PHE A 194 1.86 48.14 -6.20
N LEU A 195 1.96 48.58 -7.44
CA LEU A 195 2.27 49.95 -7.83
C LEU A 195 1.04 50.60 -8.47
N VAL A 196 0.71 51.81 -8.07
CA VAL A 196 -0.38 52.60 -8.64
C VAL A 196 0.06 54.05 -8.85
N LYS A 197 -0.41 54.66 -9.94
CA LYS A 197 -0.25 56.09 -10.22
C LYS A 197 -1.54 56.64 -10.78
N ALA A 198 -1.78 57.92 -10.55
CA ALA A 198 -2.96 58.64 -10.98
C ALA A 198 -2.61 59.64 -12.09
N LYS A 199 -3.59 60.02 -12.88
CA LYS A 199 -3.47 61.00 -13.95
C LYS A 199 -4.69 61.91 -13.96
N ILE A 200 -4.45 63.22 -14.12
CA ILE A 200 -5.47 64.24 -14.35
C ILE A 200 -5.04 65.04 -15.56
N GLY A 201 -5.80 65.00 -16.65
CA GLY A 201 -5.41 65.63 -17.91
C GLY A 201 -4.05 65.12 -18.39
N ASN A 202 -3.04 65.98 -18.44
CA ASN A 202 -1.67 65.60 -18.82
C ASN A 202 -0.71 65.41 -17.63
N GLN A 203 -1.17 65.64 -16.39
CA GLN A 203 -0.34 65.47 -15.20
C GLN A 203 -0.45 64.04 -14.67
N ILE A 204 0.69 63.45 -14.28
CA ILE A 204 0.77 62.10 -13.71
C ILE A 204 1.37 62.21 -12.31
N SER A 205 0.78 61.51 -11.33
CA SER A 205 1.25 61.48 -9.95
C SER A 205 2.51 60.65 -9.78
N ASP A 206 3.20 60.85 -8.66
CA ASP A 206 4.21 59.90 -8.20
C ASP A 206 3.60 58.50 -8.04
N VAL A 207 4.42 57.47 -8.25
CA VAL A 207 4.01 56.08 -8.08
C VAL A 207 3.94 55.76 -6.60
N LYS A 208 2.79 55.25 -6.16
CA LYS A 208 2.58 54.73 -4.81
C LYS A 208 2.70 53.21 -4.83
N THR A 209 3.53 52.67 -3.94
CA THR A 209 3.82 51.23 -3.85
C THR A 209 3.26 50.66 -2.54
N PHE A 210 2.77 49.42 -2.60
CA PHE A 210 2.36 48.61 -1.46
C PHE A 210 2.96 47.21 -1.59
N THR A 211 3.77 46.79 -0.62
CA THR A 211 4.51 45.53 -0.66
C THR A 211 3.87 44.48 0.25
N PHE A 212 3.83 43.23 -0.18
CA PHE A 212 3.33 42.10 0.62
C PHE A 212 3.95 40.78 0.16
N ARG A 213 3.85 39.72 0.98
CA ARG A 213 4.40 38.40 0.64
C ARG A 213 3.41 37.29 0.94
N ILE A 214 3.17 36.41 -0.03
CA ILE A 214 2.36 35.20 0.14
C ILE A 214 3.29 34.01 0.39
N ASN A 215 3.12 33.37 1.55
CA ASN A 215 3.88 32.19 1.94
C ASN A 215 3.45 30.96 1.12
N PRO A 216 4.37 30.01 0.85
CA PRO A 216 4.02 28.75 0.19
C PRO A 216 2.99 27.96 1.00
N PRO A 217 2.15 27.16 0.33
CA PRO A 217 1.23 26.27 1.02
C PRO A 217 2.01 25.21 1.82
N TRP A 218 1.40 24.69 2.89
CA TRP A 218 2.07 23.79 3.83
C TRP A 218 2.72 22.59 3.14
N TYR A 219 2.04 21.96 2.17
CA TYR A 219 2.52 20.79 1.42
C TYR A 219 3.70 21.07 0.46
N ARG A 220 4.03 22.34 0.19
CA ARG A 220 5.22 22.75 -0.58
C ARG A 220 6.29 23.38 0.30
N SER A 221 6.20 23.20 1.62
CA SER A 221 7.23 23.63 2.55
C SER A 221 8.44 22.68 2.53
N LEU A 222 9.62 23.19 2.90
CA LEU A 222 10.84 22.38 3.05
C LEU A 222 10.64 21.18 4.00
N TYR A 223 9.92 21.39 5.10
CA TYR A 223 9.60 20.34 6.07
C TYR A 223 8.69 19.25 5.46
N SER A 224 7.74 19.61 4.59
CA SER A 224 6.91 18.65 3.88
C SER A 224 7.71 17.79 2.90
N TYR A 225 8.66 18.39 2.16
CA TYR A 225 9.56 17.60 1.31
C TYR A 225 10.41 16.61 2.12
N ALA A 226 10.91 17.01 3.30
CA ALA A 226 11.62 16.11 4.21
C ALA A 226 10.71 14.96 4.71
N ALA A 227 9.45 15.27 5.06
CA ALA A 227 8.47 14.27 5.46
C ALA A 227 8.13 13.29 4.32
N TYR A 228 8.00 13.77 3.08
CA TYR A 228 7.80 12.89 1.91
C TYR A 228 8.98 11.95 1.70
N LEU A 229 10.22 12.45 1.84
CA LEU A 229 11.42 11.63 1.74
C LEU A 229 11.44 10.55 2.83
N LEU A 230 11.09 10.90 4.08
CA LEU A 230 11.00 9.93 5.18
C LEU A 230 9.91 8.89 4.95
N MET A 231 8.74 9.27 4.43
CA MET A 231 7.67 8.34 4.08
C MET A 231 8.12 7.34 3.01
N ILE A 232 8.83 7.81 1.98
CA ILE A 232 9.39 6.95 0.93
C ILE A 232 10.45 6.01 1.49
N ALA A 233 11.40 6.53 2.30
CA ALA A 233 12.42 5.71 2.95
C ALA A 233 11.80 4.65 3.89
N GLY A 234 10.79 5.04 4.66
CA GLY A 234 10.01 4.15 5.52
C GLY A 234 9.31 3.06 4.70
N PHE A 235 8.67 3.41 3.59
CA PHE A 235 8.04 2.44 2.69
C PHE A 235 9.02 1.39 2.17
N PHE A 236 10.20 1.81 1.69
CA PHE A 236 11.25 0.88 1.26
C PHE A 236 11.80 0.04 2.42
N TYR A 237 11.96 0.62 3.60
CA TYR A 237 12.34 -0.11 4.81
C TYR A 237 11.32 -1.19 5.17
N PHE A 238 10.02 -0.86 5.15
CA PHE A 238 8.95 -1.82 5.41
C PHE A 238 8.89 -2.93 4.35
N LEU A 239 9.06 -2.61 3.07
CA LEU A 239 9.13 -3.61 2.00
C LEU A 239 10.30 -4.57 2.21
N LYS A 240 11.50 -4.04 2.51
CA LYS A 240 12.68 -4.86 2.82
C LYS A 240 12.41 -5.75 4.03
N LYS A 241 11.86 -5.19 5.11
CA LYS A 241 11.54 -5.93 6.34
C LYS A 241 10.50 -7.02 6.10
N TYR A 242 9.49 -6.74 5.29
CA TYR A 242 8.48 -7.72 4.90
C TYR A 242 9.09 -8.87 4.11
N GLN A 243 9.96 -8.60 3.13
CA GLN A 243 10.67 -9.63 2.38
C GLN A 243 11.59 -10.47 3.27
N GLU A 244 12.38 -9.85 4.17
CA GLU A 244 13.23 -10.56 5.12
C GLU A 244 12.41 -11.50 6.02
N ASN A 245 11.27 -11.03 6.53
CA ASN A 245 10.39 -11.84 7.36
C ASN A 245 9.74 -12.99 6.58
N LYS A 246 9.35 -12.75 5.32
CA LYS A 246 8.83 -13.80 4.43
C LYS A 246 9.90 -14.85 4.15
N LEU A 247 11.13 -14.44 3.84
CA LEU A 247 12.25 -15.35 3.60
C LEU A 247 12.62 -16.15 4.86
N LYS A 248 12.59 -15.53 6.03
CA LYS A 248 12.80 -16.24 7.31
C LYS A 248 11.74 -17.32 7.55
N LYS A 249 10.46 -17.03 7.27
CA LYS A 249 9.39 -18.03 7.37
C LYS A 249 9.61 -19.20 6.40
N GLN A 250 9.95 -18.91 5.14
CA GLN A 250 10.24 -19.94 4.14
C GLN A 250 11.43 -20.81 4.52
N LYS A 251 12.52 -20.22 5.03
CA LYS A 251 13.68 -20.98 5.54
C LYS A 251 13.29 -21.87 6.73
N LEU A 252 12.48 -21.36 7.65
CA LEU A 252 12.02 -22.15 8.80
C LEU A 252 11.12 -23.32 8.38
N GLU A 253 10.24 -23.12 7.40
CA GLU A 253 9.44 -24.21 6.83
C GLU A 253 10.28 -25.25 6.10
N LEU A 254 11.29 -24.82 5.34
CA LEU A 254 12.23 -25.72 4.68
C LEU A 254 12.98 -26.58 5.69
N LEU A 255 13.53 -25.96 6.75
CA LEU A 255 14.23 -26.67 7.83
C LEU A 255 13.32 -27.67 8.55
N LYS A 256 12.05 -27.32 8.79
CA LYS A 256 11.08 -28.26 9.36
C LYS A 256 10.81 -29.44 8.43
N LYS A 257 10.68 -29.21 7.12
CA LYS A 257 10.51 -30.29 6.13
C LYS A 257 11.73 -31.21 6.08
N GLU A 258 12.93 -30.64 6.08
CA GLU A 258 14.19 -31.39 6.11
C GLU A 258 14.30 -32.23 7.39
N GLN A 259 14.01 -31.65 8.56
CA GLN A 259 14.01 -32.38 9.83
C GLN A 259 12.97 -33.51 9.85
N ASN A 260 11.77 -33.29 9.32
CA ASN A 260 10.74 -34.32 9.23
C ASN A 260 11.13 -35.43 8.26
N ALA A 261 11.69 -35.10 7.09
CA ALA A 261 12.19 -36.09 6.14
C ALA A 261 13.32 -36.96 6.73
N LEU A 262 14.25 -36.33 7.46
CA LEU A 262 15.31 -37.06 8.18
C LEU A 262 14.73 -37.97 9.28
N ARG A 263 13.71 -37.53 10.01
CA ARG A 263 13.01 -38.37 10.99
C ARG A 263 12.31 -39.55 10.35
N GLU A 264 11.56 -39.33 9.27
CA GLU A 264 10.90 -40.41 8.52
C GLU A 264 11.92 -41.40 7.97
N GLN A 265 13.06 -40.92 7.46
CA GLN A 265 14.14 -41.79 6.98
C GLN A 265 14.76 -42.60 8.12
N ALA A 266 15.00 -41.98 9.29
CA ALA A 266 15.51 -42.68 10.46
C ALA A 266 14.51 -43.71 11.03
N GLU A 267 13.20 -43.41 10.99
CA GLU A 267 12.14 -44.34 11.39
C GLU A 267 12.04 -45.52 10.44
N LYS A 268 12.03 -45.28 9.12
CA LYS A 268 12.07 -46.35 8.11
C LYS A 268 13.30 -47.24 8.28
N HIS A 269 14.47 -46.63 8.43
CA HIS A 269 15.70 -47.39 8.66
C HIS A 269 15.63 -48.21 9.97
N ARG A 270 15.06 -47.66 11.04
CA ARG A 270 14.85 -48.40 12.29
C ARG A 270 13.89 -49.57 12.12
N GLN A 271 12.81 -49.41 11.33
CA GLN A 271 11.87 -50.48 11.00
C GLN A 271 12.55 -51.58 10.18
N GLU A 272 13.34 -51.21 9.16
CA GLU A 272 14.13 -52.15 8.36
C GLU A 272 15.10 -52.96 9.23
N MET A 273 15.87 -52.28 10.09
CA MET A 273 16.77 -52.93 11.05
C MET A 273 16.03 -53.87 12.03
N PHE A 274 14.84 -53.47 12.50
CA PHE A 274 14.02 -54.31 13.38
C PHE A 274 13.50 -55.55 12.66
N LEU A 275 13.02 -55.41 11.42
CA LEU A 275 12.55 -56.51 10.60
C LEU A 275 13.69 -57.49 10.26
N GLU A 276 14.85 -56.96 9.90
CA GLU A 276 16.05 -57.76 9.68
C GLU A 276 16.44 -58.55 10.94
N LYS A 277 16.37 -57.90 12.11
CA LYS A 277 16.64 -58.56 13.38
C LYS A 277 15.62 -59.66 13.71
N GLN A 278 14.34 -59.44 13.44
CA GLN A 278 13.31 -60.47 13.61
C GLN A 278 13.57 -61.67 12.71
N LYS A 279 13.90 -61.43 11.44
CA LYS A 279 14.22 -62.50 10.49
C LYS A 279 15.43 -63.33 10.95
N GLN A 280 16.46 -62.68 11.50
CA GLN A 280 17.60 -63.37 12.10
C GLN A 280 17.18 -64.26 13.27
N LEU A 281 16.38 -63.73 14.20
CA LEU A 281 15.89 -64.49 15.35
C LEU A 281 14.98 -65.66 14.94
N GLU A 282 14.16 -65.48 13.91
CA GLU A 282 13.31 -66.55 13.37
C GLU A 282 14.14 -67.66 12.72
N ASN A 283 15.15 -67.31 11.93
CA ASN A 283 16.09 -68.27 11.36
C ASN A 283 16.84 -69.03 12.47
N GLU A 284 17.33 -68.33 13.49
CA GLU A 284 18.00 -68.95 14.64
C GLU A 284 17.07 -69.90 15.39
N LYS A 285 15.82 -69.50 15.62
CA LYS A 285 14.78 -70.35 16.23
C LYS A 285 14.50 -71.61 15.38
N ASN A 286 14.42 -71.47 14.05
CA ASN A 286 14.17 -72.60 13.17
C ASN A 286 15.35 -73.59 13.16
N ASN A 287 16.58 -73.09 13.10
CA ASN A 287 17.79 -73.91 13.20
C ASN A 287 17.83 -74.68 14.55
N LEU A 288 17.55 -74.00 15.67
CA LEU A 288 17.49 -74.64 16.99
C LEU A 288 16.39 -75.71 17.07
N LYS A 289 15.22 -75.48 16.45
CA LYS A 289 14.15 -76.49 16.39
C LYS A 289 14.58 -77.72 15.60
N GLU A 290 15.26 -77.53 14.48
CA GLU A 290 15.78 -78.63 13.66
C GLU A 290 16.84 -79.43 14.43
N GLU A 291 17.73 -78.74 15.14
CA GLU A 291 18.73 -79.38 16.00
C GLU A 291 18.09 -80.19 17.13
N ILE A 292 17.08 -79.63 17.82
CA ILE A 292 16.31 -80.37 18.84
C ILE A 292 15.61 -81.59 18.24
N LYS A 293 14.99 -81.45 17.05
CA LYS A 293 14.33 -82.56 16.37
C LYS A 293 15.32 -83.67 16.05
N ASN A 294 16.46 -83.34 15.45
CA ASN A 294 17.51 -84.31 15.10
C ASN A 294 18.06 -85.00 16.36
N LYS A 295 18.31 -84.23 17.44
CA LYS A 295 18.77 -84.80 18.71
C LYS A 295 17.72 -85.71 19.36
N THR A 296 16.44 -85.37 19.23
CA THR A 296 15.33 -86.21 19.72
C THR A 296 15.26 -87.53 18.96
N ILE A 297 15.43 -87.51 17.63
CA ILE A 297 15.47 -88.71 16.80
C ILE A 297 16.68 -89.57 17.18
N GLU A 298 17.87 -88.98 17.30
CA GLU A 298 19.11 -89.69 17.69
C GLU A 298 18.98 -90.34 19.07
N LEU A 299 18.35 -89.66 20.03
CA LEU A 299 18.09 -90.22 21.36
C LEU A 299 17.06 -91.36 21.30
N ALA A 300 16.00 -91.22 20.50
CA ALA A 300 14.98 -92.25 20.34
C ALA A 300 15.53 -93.51 19.65
N THR A 301 16.36 -93.35 18.61
CA THR A 301 17.02 -94.49 17.94
C THR A 301 17.98 -95.19 18.89
N LYS A 302 18.78 -94.43 19.65
CA LYS A 302 19.69 -95.00 20.64
C LYS A 302 18.96 -95.73 21.77
N ALA A 303 17.87 -95.15 22.29
CA ALA A 303 17.06 -95.81 23.31
C ALA A 303 16.47 -97.14 22.80
N LYS A 304 16.01 -97.19 21.55
CA LYS A 304 15.53 -98.41 20.90
C LYS A 304 16.64 -99.44 20.72
N GLU A 305 17.82 -99.03 20.25
CA GLU A 305 18.99 -99.92 20.14
C GLU A 305 19.39 -100.51 21.50
N ASP A 306 19.36 -99.70 22.55
CA ASP A 306 19.68 -100.14 23.91
C ASP A 306 18.60 -101.09 24.47
N GLU A 307 17.32 -100.84 24.17
CA GLU A 307 16.21 -101.76 24.46
C GLU A 307 16.39 -103.11 23.75
N ASP A 308 16.70 -103.09 22.45
CA ASP A 308 16.94 -104.29 21.65
C ASP A 308 18.15 -105.09 22.17
N LYS A 309 19.24 -104.41 22.57
CA LYS A 309 20.40 -105.04 23.22
C LYS A 309 20.03 -105.67 24.56
N ASN A 310 19.28 -104.96 25.41
CA ASN A 310 18.88 -105.46 26.72
C ASN A 310 17.97 -106.69 26.60
N ARG A 311 17.04 -106.69 25.64
CA ARG A 311 16.17 -107.84 25.35
C ARG A 311 16.97 -109.04 24.84
N LEU A 312 17.97 -108.81 23.98
CA LEU A 312 18.88 -109.86 23.53
C LEU A 312 19.68 -110.44 24.70
N LEU A 313 20.26 -109.59 25.55
CA LEU A 313 21.02 -110.00 26.73
C LEU A 313 20.15 -110.82 27.70
N SER A 314 18.90 -110.40 27.93
CA SER A 314 17.95 -111.18 28.74
C SER A 314 17.69 -112.55 28.14
N THR A 315 17.46 -112.62 26.82
CA THR A 315 17.22 -113.88 26.09
C THR A 315 18.44 -114.82 26.14
N ILE A 316 19.66 -114.26 26.06
CA ILE A 316 20.90 -115.03 26.21
C ILE A 316 21.02 -115.55 27.64
N ASN A 317 20.76 -114.70 28.64
CA ASN A 317 20.87 -115.06 30.05
C ASN A 317 19.89 -116.18 30.42
N GLU A 318 18.63 -116.11 29.97
CA GLU A 318 17.64 -117.18 30.12
C GLU A 318 18.13 -118.50 29.53
N LYS A 319 18.69 -118.47 28.31
CA LYS A 319 19.23 -119.66 27.66
C LYS A 319 20.48 -120.23 28.34
N ILE A 320 21.28 -119.41 29.01
CA ILE A 320 22.42 -119.87 29.81
C ILE A 320 21.91 -120.54 31.09
N LEU A 321 20.92 -119.96 31.77
CA LEU A 321 20.29 -120.55 32.96
C LEU A 321 19.63 -121.91 32.67
N GLU A 322 19.07 -122.09 31.46
CA GLU A 322 18.56 -123.39 31.01
C GLU A 322 19.67 -124.46 30.82
N ILE A 323 20.91 -124.05 30.51
CA ILE A 323 22.06 -124.95 30.38
C ILE A 323 22.59 -125.37 31.76
N GLU A 324 22.64 -124.45 32.73
CA GLU A 324 23.11 -124.75 34.09
C GLU A 324 22.24 -125.79 34.81
N ASN A 325 20.93 -125.83 34.51
CA ASN A 325 19.98 -126.73 35.16
C ASN A 325 19.88 -128.14 34.51
N ASN A 326 20.58 -128.42 33.41
CA ASN A 326 20.49 -129.73 32.72
C ASN A 326 21.84 -130.17 32.09
N PRO A 327 22.67 -130.96 32.80
CA PRO A 327 24.06 -131.24 32.40
C PRO A 327 24.27 -132.07 31.12
N ASN A 328 23.23 -132.70 30.56
CA ASN A 328 23.36 -133.68 29.47
C ASN A 328 23.01 -133.16 28.05
N ILE A 329 22.80 -131.86 27.84
CA ILE A 329 22.42 -131.29 26.51
C ILE A 329 23.27 -130.04 26.13
N SER A 330 24.42 -129.86 26.79
CA SER A 330 25.27 -128.65 26.67
C SER A 330 25.66 -128.28 25.24
N LYS A 331 25.93 -129.26 24.36
CA LYS A 331 26.44 -129.00 23.01
C LYS A 331 25.38 -128.46 22.03
N ILE A 332 24.11 -128.85 22.17
CA ILE A 332 23.01 -128.40 21.30
C ILE A 332 22.57 -126.98 21.69
N ARG A 333 22.40 -126.74 22.99
CA ARG A 333 22.02 -125.43 23.55
C ARG A 333 23.07 -124.35 23.32
N LEU A 334 24.36 -124.69 23.42
CA LEU A 334 25.45 -123.78 23.02
C LEU A 334 25.41 -123.46 21.51
N GLY A 335 24.97 -124.40 20.68
CA GLY A 335 24.71 -124.17 19.26
C GLY A 335 23.56 -123.18 19.02
N GLU A 336 22.50 -123.22 19.83
CA GLU A 336 21.38 -122.28 19.76
C GLU A 336 21.78 -120.86 20.18
N ILE A 337 22.55 -120.70 21.27
CA ILE A 337 23.09 -119.40 21.69
C ILE A 337 24.01 -118.84 20.60
N ARG A 338 24.90 -119.68 20.04
CA ARG A 338 25.77 -119.28 18.94
C ARG A 338 24.98 -118.89 17.69
N ARG A 339 23.86 -119.55 17.41
CA ARG A 339 22.96 -119.20 16.30
C ARG A 339 22.25 -117.87 16.56
N THR A 340 21.72 -117.63 17.76
CA THR A 340 21.05 -116.37 18.10
C THR A 340 22.02 -115.18 18.03
N LEU A 341 23.25 -115.35 18.53
CA LEU A 341 24.32 -114.36 18.36
C LEU A 341 24.69 -114.15 16.89
N LYS A 342 24.85 -115.23 16.12
CA LYS A 342 25.17 -115.16 14.70
C LYS A 342 24.08 -114.45 13.90
N THR A 343 22.80 -114.74 14.16
CA THR A 343 21.68 -114.06 13.51
C THR A 343 21.66 -112.57 13.84
N TYR A 344 21.88 -112.17 15.09
CA TYR A 344 21.95 -110.74 15.46
C TYR A 344 23.16 -110.03 14.82
N LEU A 345 24.30 -110.72 14.71
CA LEU A 345 25.52 -110.18 14.09
C LEU A 345 25.49 -110.17 12.55
N GLU A 346 24.67 -111.00 11.92
CA GLU A 346 24.53 -111.13 10.45
C GLU A 346 23.24 -110.53 9.89
N THR A 347 22.43 -109.85 10.70
CA THR A 347 21.25 -109.13 10.17
C THR A 347 21.70 -107.85 9.48
N ASP A 348 22.22 -107.99 8.25
CA ASP A 348 22.40 -106.91 7.30
C ASP A 348 21.03 -106.49 6.74
N ASP A 349 20.66 -105.24 7.00
CA ASP A 349 20.07 -104.30 6.03
C ASP A 349 18.68 -104.59 5.41
N HIS A 350 17.79 -105.35 6.06
CA HIS A 350 16.35 -105.42 5.68
C HIS A 350 15.38 -104.97 6.78
N THR A 351 15.90 -104.45 7.89
CA THR A 351 15.11 -103.97 9.03
C THR A 351 14.18 -102.82 8.64
N PHE A 352 14.57 -102.02 7.65
CA PHE A 352 13.77 -100.90 7.16
C PHE A 352 12.50 -101.35 6.41
N GLU A 353 12.58 -102.36 5.54
CA GLU A 353 11.40 -102.87 4.79
C GLU A 353 10.35 -103.49 5.71
N ILE A 354 10.78 -104.26 6.72
CA ILE A 354 9.87 -104.90 7.68
C ILE A 354 9.21 -103.85 8.58
N GLN A 355 9.98 -102.87 9.07
CA GLN A 355 9.43 -101.79 9.90
C GLN A 355 8.46 -100.90 9.13
N MET A 356 8.70 -100.70 7.83
CA MET A 356 7.84 -99.89 6.97
C MET A 356 6.49 -100.56 6.66
N ASP A 357 6.48 -101.89 6.44
CA ASP A 357 5.25 -102.66 6.27
C ASP A 357 4.42 -102.72 7.58
N GLU A 358 5.07 -102.71 8.75
CA GLU A 358 4.39 -102.61 10.06
C GLU A 358 3.82 -101.21 10.34
N LEU A 359 4.58 -100.14 10.08
CA LEU A 359 4.17 -98.75 10.38
C LEU A 359 2.91 -98.32 9.59
N HIS A 360 2.69 -98.93 8.41
CA HIS A 360 1.61 -98.57 7.50
C HIS A 360 0.53 -99.65 7.32
N GLN A 361 0.42 -100.62 8.25
CA GLN A 361 -0.61 -101.68 8.14
C GLN A 361 -2.04 -101.14 8.03
N GLU A 362 -2.40 -100.15 8.84
CA GLU A 362 -3.74 -99.54 8.81
C GLU A 362 -3.98 -98.78 7.49
N PHE A 363 -2.96 -98.09 6.99
CA PHE A 363 -3.01 -97.42 5.69
C PHE A 363 -3.19 -98.42 4.54
N PHE A 364 -2.50 -99.57 4.57
CA PHE A 364 -2.67 -100.63 3.58
C PHE A 364 -4.06 -101.26 3.62
N LYS A 365 -4.63 -101.46 4.82
CA LYS A 365 -6.02 -101.91 4.98
C LYS A 365 -7.01 -100.92 4.39
N ALA A 366 -6.86 -99.62 4.70
CA ALA A 366 -7.72 -98.56 4.17
C ALA A 366 -7.63 -98.46 2.63
N MET A 367 -6.41 -98.52 2.09
CA MET A 367 -6.16 -98.48 0.65
C MET A 367 -6.74 -99.69 -0.08
N ARG A 368 -6.61 -100.91 0.46
CA ARG A 368 -7.22 -102.12 -0.14
C ARG A 368 -8.74 -102.10 -0.08
N LYS A 369 -9.33 -101.53 0.98
CA LYS A 369 -10.78 -101.42 1.13
C LYS A 369 -11.38 -100.49 0.08
N LYS A 370 -10.74 -99.35 -0.20
CA LYS A 370 -11.23 -98.34 -1.16
C LYS A 370 -10.80 -98.62 -2.60
N PHE A 371 -9.63 -99.24 -2.78
CA PHE A 371 -9.07 -99.61 -4.08
C PHE A 371 -8.63 -101.09 -4.07
N PRO A 372 -9.58 -102.03 -4.24
CA PRO A 372 -9.29 -103.46 -4.15
C PRO A 372 -8.37 -104.00 -5.26
N ASN A 373 -8.16 -103.23 -6.33
CA ASN A 373 -7.33 -103.61 -7.49
C ASN A 373 -5.84 -103.19 -7.36
N LEU A 374 -5.41 -102.69 -6.20
CA LEU A 374 -4.00 -102.35 -5.95
C LEU A 374 -3.17 -103.58 -5.57
N SER A 375 -2.01 -103.75 -6.21
CA SER A 375 -1.04 -104.78 -5.83
C SER A 375 -0.24 -104.37 -4.59
N ILE A 376 0.45 -105.33 -3.96
CA ILE A 376 1.37 -105.06 -2.84
C ILE A 376 2.46 -104.05 -3.23
N TYR A 377 2.97 -104.14 -4.45
CA TYR A 377 3.95 -103.19 -4.97
C TYR A 377 3.37 -101.77 -5.09
N ASP A 378 2.12 -101.63 -5.54
CA ASP A 378 1.45 -100.33 -5.62
C ASP A 378 1.22 -99.72 -4.21
N LEU A 379 0.87 -100.55 -3.23
CA LEU A 379 0.67 -100.14 -1.83
C LEU A 379 1.98 -99.63 -1.21
N ARG A 380 3.09 -100.34 -1.42
CA ARG A 380 4.41 -99.90 -0.95
C ARG A 380 4.82 -98.57 -1.59
N LEU A 381 4.59 -98.42 -2.89
CA LEU A 381 4.86 -97.17 -3.58
C LEU A 381 4.04 -96.01 -3.00
N CYS A 382 2.76 -96.23 -2.66
CA CYS A 382 1.95 -95.23 -1.97
C CYS A 382 2.50 -94.83 -0.60
N ALA A 383 3.01 -95.77 0.19
CA ALA A 383 3.55 -95.45 1.51
C ALA A 383 4.84 -94.63 1.42
N TYR A 384 5.77 -94.99 0.53
CA TYR A 384 6.99 -94.20 0.32
C TYR A 384 6.69 -92.80 -0.21
N LEU A 385 5.67 -92.68 -1.07
CA LEU A 385 5.18 -91.39 -1.51
C LEU A 385 4.60 -90.57 -0.36
N LYS A 386 3.77 -91.18 0.51
CA LYS A 386 3.21 -90.49 1.68
C LYS A 386 4.28 -89.97 2.65
N ILE A 387 5.43 -90.65 2.74
CA ILE A 387 6.59 -90.19 3.52
C ILE A 387 7.33 -89.00 2.86
N GLY A 388 7.12 -88.75 1.56
CA GLY A 388 7.73 -87.63 0.84
C GLY A 388 9.01 -87.97 0.09
N LEU A 389 9.28 -89.26 -0.13
CA LEU A 389 10.44 -89.69 -0.90
C LEU A 389 10.30 -89.32 -2.38
N ASN A 390 11.39 -88.84 -2.98
CA ASN A 390 11.42 -88.49 -4.40
C ASN A 390 11.68 -89.74 -5.28
N SER A 391 11.49 -89.60 -6.60
CA SER A 391 11.62 -90.73 -7.55
C SER A 391 13.01 -91.36 -7.59
N LYS A 392 14.05 -90.65 -7.17
CA LYS A 392 15.42 -91.18 -7.11
C LYS A 392 15.64 -92.00 -5.84
N GLU A 393 15.23 -91.46 -4.69
CA GLU A 393 15.29 -92.17 -3.40
C GLU A 393 14.46 -93.45 -3.42
N MET A 394 13.24 -93.41 -3.99
CA MET A 394 12.42 -94.62 -4.14
C MET A 394 13.04 -95.65 -5.09
N ALA A 395 13.71 -95.19 -6.15
CA ALA A 395 14.37 -96.09 -7.10
C ALA A 395 15.54 -96.84 -6.46
N ASP A 396 16.31 -96.16 -5.61
CA ASP A 396 17.38 -96.77 -4.83
C ASP A 396 16.81 -97.83 -3.86
N ILE A 397 15.69 -97.54 -3.18
CA ILE A 397 15.02 -98.49 -2.27
C ILE A 397 14.48 -99.72 -3.02
N PHE A 398 13.80 -99.53 -4.15
CA PHE A 398 13.23 -100.64 -4.93
C PHE A 398 14.25 -101.35 -5.81
N GLN A 399 15.51 -100.90 -5.84
CA GLN A 399 16.57 -101.39 -6.73
C GLN A 399 16.15 -101.44 -8.21
N VAL A 400 15.48 -100.38 -8.66
CA VAL A 400 15.03 -100.22 -10.05
C VAL A 400 15.47 -98.87 -10.60
N LEU A 401 15.40 -98.66 -11.92
CA LEU A 401 15.69 -97.35 -12.47
C LEU A 401 14.64 -96.30 -12.05
N PRO A 402 15.03 -95.03 -11.82
CA PRO A 402 14.10 -93.92 -11.54
C PRO A 402 12.98 -93.76 -12.58
N SER A 403 13.25 -94.12 -13.84
CA SER A 403 12.25 -94.15 -14.91
C SER A 403 11.13 -95.17 -14.65
N SER A 404 11.44 -96.33 -14.07
CA SER A 404 10.47 -97.36 -13.69
C SER A 404 9.52 -96.86 -12.61
N ILE A 405 10.02 -96.12 -11.62
CA ILE A 405 9.21 -95.49 -10.57
C ILE A 405 8.24 -94.46 -11.17
N ASN A 406 8.68 -93.64 -12.11
CA ASN A 406 7.81 -92.66 -12.77
C ASN A 406 6.67 -93.34 -13.57
N VAL A 407 6.96 -94.46 -14.24
CA VAL A 407 5.93 -95.27 -14.92
C VAL A 407 4.94 -95.85 -13.91
N SER A 408 5.44 -96.40 -12.79
CA SER A 408 4.59 -96.93 -11.72
C SER A 408 3.70 -95.84 -11.11
N ARG A 409 4.21 -94.61 -10.90
CA ARG A 409 3.38 -93.46 -10.46
C ARG A 409 2.28 -93.09 -11.45
N SER A 410 2.57 -93.11 -12.75
CA SER A 410 1.57 -92.85 -13.79
C SER A 410 0.47 -93.93 -13.81
N ARG A 411 0.84 -95.20 -13.66
CA ARG A 411 -0.11 -96.31 -13.51
C ARG A 411 -0.93 -96.18 -12.22
N LEU A 412 -0.28 -95.77 -11.14
CA LEU A 412 -0.91 -95.57 -9.84
C LEU A 412 -1.98 -94.46 -9.90
N ARG A 413 -1.70 -93.33 -10.57
CA ARG A 413 -2.72 -92.28 -10.84
C ARG A 413 -3.98 -92.85 -11.49
N LYS A 414 -3.80 -93.66 -12.54
CA LYS A 414 -4.92 -94.30 -13.26
C LYS A 414 -5.70 -95.26 -12.35
N LYS A 415 -5.01 -96.06 -11.54
CA LYS A 415 -5.64 -96.99 -10.59
C LYS A 415 -6.39 -96.28 -9.46
N LEU A 416 -5.94 -95.09 -9.06
CA LEU A 416 -6.57 -94.24 -8.04
C LEU A 416 -7.66 -93.30 -8.60
N GLY A 417 -7.85 -93.27 -9.92
CA GLY A 417 -8.84 -92.42 -10.58
C GLY A 417 -8.47 -90.93 -10.65
N LEU A 418 -7.18 -90.59 -10.53
CA LEU A 418 -6.68 -89.22 -10.51
C LEU A 418 -6.38 -88.69 -11.93
N LYS A 419 -6.55 -87.38 -12.13
CA LYS A 419 -6.17 -86.71 -13.38
C LYS A 419 -4.62 -86.59 -13.46
N PRO A 420 -4.04 -86.46 -14.66
CA PRO A 420 -2.59 -86.36 -14.83
C PRO A 420 -1.96 -85.18 -14.07
N GLU A 421 -2.72 -84.11 -13.89
CA GLU A 421 -2.33 -82.86 -13.23
C GLU A 421 -2.37 -82.95 -11.68
N ASP A 422 -3.02 -83.98 -11.12
CA ASP A 422 -3.19 -84.11 -9.67
C ASP A 422 -1.88 -84.63 -9.02
N ASP A 423 -1.47 -83.99 -7.92
CA ASP A 423 -0.31 -84.42 -7.15
C ASP A 423 -0.66 -85.67 -6.32
N LEU A 424 0.12 -86.73 -6.53
CA LEU A 424 -0.01 -87.97 -5.78
C LEU A 424 0.33 -87.78 -4.30
N PHE A 425 1.29 -86.90 -4.00
CA PHE A 425 1.73 -86.64 -2.64
C PHE A 425 0.61 -86.02 -1.81
N ASP A 426 0.01 -84.94 -2.34
CA ASP A 426 -1.10 -84.25 -1.67
C ASP A 426 -2.32 -85.16 -1.53
N PHE A 427 -2.62 -85.97 -2.54
CA PHE A 427 -3.73 -86.93 -2.45
C PHE A 427 -3.51 -87.98 -1.34
N LEU A 428 -2.31 -88.56 -1.26
CA LEU A 428 -2.01 -89.62 -0.29
C LEU A 428 -1.87 -89.10 1.16
N ASN A 429 -1.44 -87.85 1.34
CA ASN A 429 -1.42 -87.20 2.65
C ASN A 429 -2.81 -86.84 3.16
N ASN A 430 -3.73 -86.47 2.26
CA ASN A 430 -5.13 -86.20 2.60
C ASN A 430 -6.01 -87.47 2.60
N PHE A 431 -5.40 -88.66 2.46
CA PHE A 431 -6.10 -89.94 2.50
C PHE A 431 -6.22 -90.45 3.94
N GLU A 432 -7.45 -90.43 4.47
CA GLU A 432 -7.86 -91.05 5.74
C GLU A 432 -8.30 -92.51 5.58
#